data_AF-L0M3I6-F1
#
_entry.id   AF-L0M3I6-F1
#
_cell.length_a   1.000
_cell.length_b   1.000
_cell.length_c   1.000
_cell.angle_alpha   90.00
_cell.angle_beta   90.00
_cell.angle_gamma   90.00
#
_symmetry.space_group_name_H-M   'P 1'
#
loop_
_entity.id
_entity.type
_entity.pdbx_description
1 polymer ?
#
loop_
_entity_poly.entity_id
_entity_poly.type
_entity_poly.pdbx_seq_one_letter_code
_entity_poly.pdbx_strand_id
1 'polypeptide(L)'
;MFTSRTLKEAIESIKEFRNDAQAVADAHIDLLSAIVDQAVELSKIPDNERTSEQNAVLDFYYTLAEKVDVSIGAADRYNKSLSKYVQGFKTLNNIASSKNENN
;
A
#
# COMPACT_ATOMS: atom_id res chain seq x y z
N MET A 1 0.38 23.43 26.12
CA MET A 1 1.21 22.49 26.90
C MET A 1 0.57 21.11 26.72
N PHE A 2 1.23 20.17 26.03
CA PHE A 2 0.69 18.81 25.89
C PHE A 2 0.96 18.02 27.18
N THR A 3 -0.06 17.34 27.71
CA THR A 3 0.09 16.51 28.91
C THR A 3 0.61 15.12 28.52
N SER A 4 1.37 14.44 29.38
CA SER A 4 1.86 13.08 29.06
C SER A 4 0.72 12.10 28.78
N ARG A 5 -0.47 12.36 29.35
CA ARG A 5 -1.71 11.63 29.09
C ARG A 5 -2.20 11.80 27.66
N THR A 6 -2.26 13.04 27.16
CA THR A 6 -2.62 13.31 25.75
C THR A 6 -1.60 12.73 24.75
N LEU A 7 -0.32 12.66 25.13
CA LEU A 7 0.70 12.01 24.30
C LEU A 7 0.52 10.47 24.28
N LYS A 8 0.20 9.86 25.44
CA LYS A 8 -0.04 8.42 25.55
C LYS A 8 -1.26 7.99 24.74
N GLU A 9 -2.37 8.71 24.86
CA GLU A 9 -3.60 8.45 24.11
C GLU A 9 -3.36 8.57 22.59
N ALA A 10 -2.62 9.60 22.16
CA ALA A 10 -2.24 9.74 20.75
C ALA A 10 -1.38 8.57 20.24
N ILE A 11 -0.43 8.08 21.04
CA ILE A 11 0.40 6.92 20.68
C ILE A 11 -0.45 5.64 20.60
N GLU A 12 -1.42 5.45 21.50
CA GLU A 12 -2.33 4.31 21.48
C GLU A 12 -3.20 4.30 20.21
N SER A 13 -3.79 5.45 19.84
CA SER A 13 -4.56 5.56 18.59
C SER A 13 -3.70 5.30 17.34
N ILE A 14 -2.44 5.73 17.33
CA ILE A 14 -1.51 5.41 16.22
C ILE A 14 -1.24 3.91 16.16
N LYS A 15 -1.10 3.22 17.30
CA LYS A 15 -0.87 1.77 17.34
C LYS A 15 -2.08 1.00 16.81
N GLU A 16 -3.29 1.36 17.24
CA GLU A 16 -4.53 0.75 16.77
C GLU A 16 -4.66 0.88 15.25
N PHE A 17 -4.49 2.09 14.72
CA PHE A 17 -4.48 2.33 13.27
C PHE A 17 -3.46 1.45 12.54
N ARG A 18 -2.23 1.32 13.07
CA ARG A 18 -1.20 0.49 12.43
C ARG A 18 -1.58 -0.99 12.43
N ASN A 19 -2.18 -1.49 13.50
CA ASN A 19 -2.63 -2.88 13.58
C ASN A 19 -3.75 -3.16 12.58
N ASP A 20 -4.75 -2.27 12.51
CA ASP A 20 -5.87 -2.43 11.57
C ASP A 20 -5.39 -2.31 10.12
N ALA A 21 -4.49 -1.38 9.84
CA ALA A 21 -3.88 -1.24 8.51
C ALA A 21 -3.09 -2.49 8.11
N GLN A 22 -2.39 -3.13 9.06
CA GLN A 22 -1.72 -4.40 8.82
C GLN A 22 -2.72 -5.52 8.54
N ALA A 23 -3.78 -5.65 9.34
CA ALA A 23 -4.81 -6.67 9.11
C ALA A 23 -5.50 -6.54 7.74
N VAL A 24 -5.75 -5.31 7.28
CA VAL A 24 -6.27 -5.04 5.93
C VAL A 24 -5.26 -5.47 4.86
N ALA A 25 -3.97 -5.18 5.06
CA ALA A 25 -2.92 -5.58 4.13
C ALA A 25 -2.81 -7.11 4.02
N ASP A 26 -2.85 -7.82 5.15
CA ASP A 26 -2.80 -9.28 5.20
C ASP A 26 -4.02 -9.90 4.48
N ALA A 27 -5.24 -9.42 4.77
CA ALA A 27 -6.46 -9.88 4.11
C ALA A 27 -6.45 -9.64 2.58
N HIS A 28 -5.86 -8.54 2.13
CA HIS A 28 -5.67 -8.29 0.69
C HIS A 28 -4.66 -9.24 0.06
N ILE A 29 -3.58 -9.59 0.75
CA ILE A 29 -2.61 -10.58 0.25
C ILE A 29 -3.28 -11.95 0.11
N ASP A 30 -4.08 -12.36 1.09
CA ASP A 30 -4.81 -13.63 1.03
C ASP A 30 -5.79 -13.68 -0.16
N LEU A 31 -6.54 -12.59 -0.39
CA LEU A 31 -7.44 -12.48 -1.54
C LEU A 31 -6.69 -12.57 -2.87
N LEU A 32 -5.59 -11.83 -3.01
CA LEU A 32 -4.78 -11.86 -4.23
C LEU A 32 -4.20 -13.24 -4.48
N SER A 33 -3.74 -13.92 -3.43
CA SER A 33 -3.20 -15.28 -3.51
C SER A 33 -4.28 -16.26 -3.99
N ALA A 34 -5.50 -16.19 -3.45
CA ALA A 34 -6.61 -17.04 -3.89
C ALA A 34 -6.96 -16.83 -5.37
N ILE A 35 -6.93 -15.58 -5.85
CA ILE A 35 -7.18 -15.27 -7.27
C ILE A 35 -6.04 -15.83 -8.16
N VAL A 36 -4.79 -15.64 -7.75
CA VAL A 36 -3.61 -16.16 -8.47
C VAL A 36 -3.65 -17.67 -8.54
N ASP A 37 -3.90 -18.36 -7.42
CA ASP A 37 -3.95 -19.82 -7.35
C ASP A 37 -5.05 -20.36 -8.27
N GLN A 38 -6.22 -19.73 -8.27
CA GLN A 38 -7.31 -20.10 -9.17
C GLN A 38 -6.92 -19.92 -10.64
N ALA A 39 -6.27 -18.82 -10.99
CA ALA A 39 -5.79 -18.58 -12.35
C ALA A 39 -4.72 -19.59 -12.77
N VAL A 40 -3.80 -19.94 -11.86
CA VAL A 40 -2.77 -20.97 -12.09
C VAL A 40 -3.42 -22.32 -12.36
N GLU A 41 -4.39 -22.76 -11.57
CA GLU A 41 -5.09 -24.04 -11.83
C GLU A 41 -5.82 -24.03 -13.17
N LEU A 42 -6.51 -22.95 -13.52
CA LEU A 42 -7.20 -22.84 -14.81
C LEU A 42 -6.23 -22.79 -16.00
N SER A 43 -5.04 -22.20 -15.83
CA SER A 43 -4.02 -22.14 -16.89
C SER A 43 -3.46 -23.51 -17.27
N LYS A 44 -3.56 -24.52 -16.38
CA LYS A 44 -3.14 -25.91 -16.65
C LYS A 44 -4.11 -26.64 -17.59
N ILE A 45 -5.35 -26.16 -17.71
CA ILE A 45 -6.34 -26.72 -18.63
C ILE A 45 -6.02 -26.21 -20.04
N PRO A 46 -5.94 -27.07 -21.07
CA PRO A 46 -5.72 -26.65 -22.45
C PRO A 46 -6.78 -25.63 -22.92
N ASP A 47 -6.38 -24.63 -23.69
CA ASP A 47 -7.27 -23.53 -24.11
C ASP A 47 -8.55 -24.01 -24.81
N ASN A 48 -8.46 -25.09 -25.59
CA ASN A 48 -9.59 -25.69 -26.31
C ASN A 48 -10.52 -26.54 -25.42
N GLU A 49 -10.13 -26.81 -24.19
CA GLU A 49 -10.90 -27.59 -23.20
C GLU A 49 -11.50 -26.71 -22.09
N ARG A 50 -11.16 -25.41 -22.06
CA ARG A 50 -11.70 -24.48 -21.08
C ARG A 50 -13.14 -24.10 -21.39
N THR A 51 -13.96 -24.00 -20.35
CA THR A 51 -15.31 -23.44 -20.47
C THR A 51 -15.26 -21.92 -20.61
N SER A 52 -16.37 -21.32 -21.05
CA SER A 52 -16.51 -19.86 -21.13
C SER A 52 -16.30 -19.18 -19.78
N GLU A 53 -16.77 -19.79 -18.69
CA GLU A 53 -16.59 -19.28 -17.32
C GLU A 53 -15.13 -19.30 -16.90
N GLN A 54 -14.40 -20.37 -17.23
CA GLN A 54 -12.97 -20.49 -16.91
C GLN A 54 -12.14 -19.45 -17.67
N ASN A 55 -12.46 -19.20 -18.94
CA ASN A 55 -11.83 -18.13 -19.71
C ASN A 55 -12.15 -16.75 -19.12
N ALA A 56 -13.39 -16.50 -18.70
CA ALA A 56 -13.75 -15.23 -18.06
C ALA A 56 -12.98 -14.97 -16.76
N VAL A 57 -12.72 -16.00 -15.94
CA VAL A 57 -11.90 -15.88 -14.72
C VAL A 57 -10.45 -15.54 -15.07
N LEU A 58 -9.86 -16.17 -16.09
CA LEU A 58 -8.51 -15.87 -16.55
C LEU A 58 -8.39 -14.45 -17.12
N ASP A 59 -9.36 -14.00 -17.92
CA ASP A 59 -9.39 -12.64 -18.46
C ASP A 59 -9.50 -11.60 -17.35
N PHE A 60 -10.32 -11.87 -16.33
CA PHE A 60 -10.41 -11.03 -15.14
C PHE A 60 -9.07 -10.97 -14.40
N TYR A 61 -8.40 -12.12 -14.22
CA TYR A 61 -7.07 -12.20 -13.60
C TYR A 61 -6.03 -11.37 -14.36
N TYR A 62 -5.94 -11.51 -15.69
CA TYR A 62 -4.97 -10.76 -16.48
C TYR A 62 -5.21 -9.24 -16.42
N THR A 63 -6.48 -8.83 -16.44
CA THR A 63 -6.85 -7.43 -16.25
C THR A 63 -6.42 -6.93 -14.86
N LEU A 64 -6.65 -7.74 -13.83
CA LEU A 64 -6.25 -7.40 -12.46
C LEU A 64 -4.73 -7.30 -12.33
N ALA A 65 -3.98 -8.25 -12.90
CA ALA A 65 -2.53 -8.28 -12.87
C ALA A 65 -1.91 -7.01 -13.47
N GLU A 66 -2.45 -6.51 -14.60
CA GLU A 66 -2.04 -5.24 -15.18
C GLU A 66 -2.25 -4.06 -14.22
N LYS A 67 -3.39 -4.02 -13.52
CA LYS A 67 -3.67 -2.96 -12.53
C LYS A 67 -2.77 -3.06 -11.29
N VAL A 68 -2.44 -4.28 -10.85
CA VAL A 68 -1.50 -4.51 -9.76
C VAL A 68 -0.11 -3.99 -10.13
N ASP A 69 0.37 -4.26 -11.35
CA ASP A 69 1.67 -3.76 -11.82
C ASP A 69 1.73 -2.22 -11.83
N VAL A 70 0.66 -1.57 -12.33
CA VAL A 70 0.52 -0.11 -12.27
C VAL A 70 0.57 0.41 -10.82
N SER A 71 -0.11 -0.28 -9.89
CA SER A 71 -0.12 0.05 -8.46
C SER A 71 1.25 -0.10 -7.83
N ILE A 72 1.98 -1.18 -8.12
CA ILE A 72 3.37 -1.40 -7.67
C ILE A 72 4.28 -0.29 -8.18
N GLY A 73 4.17 0.07 -9.47
CA GLY A 73 4.93 1.18 -10.04
C GLY A 73 4.61 2.52 -9.36
N ALA A 74 3.35 2.76 -8.97
CA ALA A 74 2.97 3.94 -8.21
C ALA A 74 3.55 3.95 -6.79
N ALA A 75 3.51 2.80 -6.09
CA ALA A 75 4.08 2.63 -4.77
C ALA A 75 5.60 2.84 -4.75
N ASP A 76 6.32 2.32 -5.75
CA ASP A 76 7.76 2.55 -5.90
C ASP A 76 8.08 4.04 -6.14
N ARG A 77 7.33 4.72 -7.00
CA ARG A 77 7.45 6.18 -7.20
C ARG A 77 7.20 6.95 -5.91
N TYR A 78 6.16 6.58 -5.15
CA TYR A 78 5.86 7.17 -3.85
C TYR A 78 7.02 6.98 -2.87
N ASN A 79 7.52 5.75 -2.71
CA ASN A 79 8.64 5.44 -1.83
C ASN A 79 9.90 6.25 -2.18
N LYS A 80 10.24 6.36 -3.47
CA LYS A 80 11.35 7.21 -3.94
C LYS A 80 11.14 8.69 -3.62
N SER A 81 9.89 9.17 -3.66
CA SER A 81 9.54 10.56 -3.38
C SER A 81 9.61 10.94 -1.90
N LEU A 82 9.52 9.97 -0.97
CA LEU A 82 9.60 10.23 0.48
C LEU A 82 10.88 10.97 0.88
N SER A 83 12.01 10.66 0.22
CA SER A 83 13.27 11.37 0.42
C SER A 83 13.15 12.88 0.16
N LYS A 84 12.46 13.25 -0.93
CA LYS A 84 12.20 14.65 -1.31
C LYS A 84 11.24 15.32 -0.33
N TYR A 85 10.21 14.62 0.11
CA TYR A 85 9.28 15.10 1.13
C TYR A 85 10.01 15.43 2.44
N VAL A 86 10.82 14.50 2.94
CA VAL A 86 11.63 14.69 4.16
C VAL A 86 12.61 15.85 3.98
N GLN A 87 13.26 15.96 2.83
CA GLN A 87 14.15 17.08 2.53
C GLN A 87 13.41 18.43 2.54
N GLY A 88 12.22 18.50 1.95
CA GLY A 88 11.36 19.68 1.98
C GLY A 88 11.02 20.11 3.41
N PHE A 89 10.60 19.17 4.26
CA PHE A 89 10.31 19.45 5.67
C PHE A 89 11.55 19.89 6.47
N LYS A 90 12.72 19.28 6.21
CA LYS A 90 13.98 19.73 6.81
C LYS A 90 14.30 21.18 6.43
N THR A 91 14.12 21.55 5.16
CA THR A 91 14.31 22.92 4.69
C THR A 91 13.34 23.89 5.38
N LEU A 92 12.05 23.56 5.45
CA LEU A 92 11.05 24.38 6.14
C LEU A 92 11.38 24.53 7.64
N ASN A 93 11.79 23.45 8.30
CA ASN A 93 12.19 23.49 9.70
C ASN A 93 13.43 24.38 9.91
N ASN A 94 14.44 24.28 9.03
CA ASN A 94 15.62 25.15 9.10
C ASN A 94 15.25 26.63 8.93
N ILE A 95 14.34 26.95 8.00
CA ILE A 95 13.82 28.31 7.83
C ILE A 95 13.10 28.77 9.10
N ALA A 96 12.24 27.95 9.69
CA ALA A 96 11.54 28.28 10.92
C ALA A 96 12.49 28.47 12.11
N SER A 97 13.48 27.60 12.27
CA SER A 97 14.52 27.69 13.30
C SER A 97 15.40 28.94 13.14
N SER A 98 15.82 29.28 11.91
CA SER A 98 16.59 30.51 11.64
C SER A 98 15.82 31.80 11.93
N LYS A 99 14.48 31.73 11.98
CA LYS A 99 13.61 32.84 12.38
C LYS A 99 13.53 33.02 13.90
N ASN A 100 13.79 31.97 14.67
CA ASN A 100 13.82 32.01 16.14
C ASN A 100 15.20 32.40 16.71
N GLU A 101 16.29 32.26 15.94
CA GLU A 101 17.64 32.66 16.37
C GLU A 101 17.97 34.15 16.10
N ASN A 102 17.16 34.83 15.27
CA ASN A 102 17.34 36.25 14.92
C ASN A 102 16.42 37.21 15.71
N ASN A 103 15.80 36.74 16.80
CA ASN A 103 15.03 37.52 17.77
C ASN A 103 15.65 37.37 19.17
#